data_AF-A0A4Z1KLT3-F1
#
_entry.id   AF-A0A4Z1KLT3-F1
#
_cell.length_a   1.000
_cell.length_b   1.000
_cell.length_c   1.000
_cell.angle_alpha   90.00
_cell.angle_beta   90.00
_cell.angle_gamma   90.00
#
_symmetry.space_group_name_H-M   'P 1'
#
loop_
_entity.id
_entity.type
_entity.pdbx_description
1 polymer ?
#
loop_
_entity_poly.entity_id
_entity_poly.type
_entity_poly.pdbx_seq_one_letter_code
_entity_poly.pdbx_strand_id
1 'polypeptide(L)'
;MSSPSRPPLMTPEVLNETVILYVGPKRKKYIVHKKVLCDQSEFFNAWFNKGFEEAANGEMCLPEDDPATCADLIEYFYRGTLPYADKTTTRPIKDLPTDIDGQAHGCNHASS
;
A
#
# COMPACT_ATOMS: atom_id res chain seq x y z
N MET A 1 -13.46 27.09 10.76
CA MET A 1 -13.90 25.68 10.83
C MET A 1 -12.74 24.89 11.39
N SER A 2 -12.88 24.31 12.58
CA SER A 2 -11.80 23.53 13.20
C SER A 2 -11.58 22.28 12.36
N SER A 3 -10.41 22.16 11.75
CA SER A 3 -10.01 20.89 11.11
C SER A 3 -10.17 19.78 12.14
N PRO A 4 -10.75 18.61 11.79
CA PRO A 4 -10.78 17.49 12.71
C PRO A 4 -9.32 17.16 13.08
N SER A 5 -8.98 17.33 14.36
CA SER A 5 -7.66 16.97 14.87
C SER A 5 -7.46 15.48 14.65
N ARG A 6 -6.36 15.10 14.02
CA ARG A 6 -6.03 13.68 13.78
C ARG A 6 -6.03 12.95 15.14
N PRO A 7 -6.71 11.79 15.24
CA PRO A 7 -6.81 11.08 16.51
C PRO A 7 -5.41 10.69 17.04
N PRO A 8 -5.21 10.65 18.36
CA PRO A 8 -3.95 10.23 18.95
C PRO A 8 -3.58 8.81 18.50
N LEU A 9 -2.38 8.65 17.94
CA LEU A 9 -1.90 7.35 17.45
C LEU A 9 -1.20 6.51 18.54
N MET A 10 -0.83 7.13 19.67
CA MET A 10 -0.09 6.48 20.76
C MET A 10 -1.03 6.06 21.90
N THR A 11 -2.13 5.40 21.56
CA THR A 11 -3.09 4.85 22.53
C THR A 11 -3.04 3.32 22.51
N PRO A 12 -3.32 2.63 23.64
CA PRO A 12 -3.37 1.17 23.67
C PRO A 12 -4.32 0.57 22.63
N GLU A 13 -5.44 1.25 22.34
CA GLU A 13 -6.43 0.83 21.35
C GLU A 13 -5.91 0.86 19.91
N VAL A 14 -5.05 1.83 19.57
CA VAL A 14 -4.44 1.93 18.24
C VAL A 14 -3.27 0.95 18.08
N LEU A 15 -2.59 0.63 19.18
CA LEU A 15 -1.38 -0.19 19.18
C LEU A 15 -1.63 -1.68 19.51
N ASN A 16 -2.88 -2.11 19.68
CA ASN A 16 -3.22 -3.46 20.12
C ASN A 16 -3.04 -4.56 19.05
N GLU A 17 -3.18 -4.21 17.77
CA GLU A 17 -3.23 -5.17 16.67
C GLU A 17 -2.29 -4.74 15.54
N THR A 18 -1.48 -5.69 15.06
CA THR A 18 -0.56 -5.49 13.94
C THR A 18 -0.87 -6.43 12.79
N VAL A 19 -0.62 -5.95 11.57
CA VAL A 19 -0.72 -6.69 10.32
C VAL A 19 0.63 -6.70 9.60
N ILE A 20 0.79 -7.61 8.65
CA ILE A 20 2.02 -7.77 7.87
C ILE A 20 1.77 -7.39 6.41
N LEU A 21 2.61 -6.50 5.88
CA LEU A 21 2.66 -6.21 4.44
C LEU A 21 3.92 -6.84 3.84
N TYR A 22 3.75 -7.67 2.82
CA TYR A 22 4.85 -8.19 2.00
C TYR A 22 4.92 -7.43 0.68
N VAL A 23 5.95 -6.60 0.51
CA VAL A 23 6.02 -5.62 -0.58
C VAL A 23 7.14 -5.94 -1.57
N GLY A 24 6.83 -5.79 -2.85
CA GLY A 24 7.73 -5.99 -3.98
C GLY A 24 8.04 -7.47 -4.27
N PRO A 25 8.80 -7.75 -5.33
CA PRO A 25 9.08 -9.11 -5.79
C PRO A 25 9.89 -9.93 -4.77
N LYS A 26 10.65 -9.26 -3.90
CA LYS A 26 11.42 -9.88 -2.80
C LYS A 26 10.60 -10.07 -1.52
N ARG A 27 9.32 -9.70 -1.51
CA ARG A 27 8.41 -9.79 -0.35
C ARG A 27 9.03 -9.17 0.91
N LYS A 28 9.49 -7.93 0.81
CA LYS A 28 10.02 -7.21 1.99
C LYS A 28 8.90 -7.08 3.01
N LYS A 29 9.17 -7.53 4.24
CA LYS A 29 8.20 -7.58 5.33
C LYS A 29 8.12 -6.26 6.10
N TYR A 30 6.91 -5.75 6.28
CA TYR A 30 6.59 -4.62 7.16
C TYR A 30 5.55 -5.06 8.19
N ILE A 31 5.80 -4.78 9.48
CA ILE A 31 4.83 -5.01 10.56
C ILE A 31 4.29 -3.65 10.94
N VAL A 32 2.97 -3.47 10.83
CA VAL A 32 2.32 -2.17 10.97
C VAL A 32 1.07 -2.31 11.82
N HIS A 33 0.74 -1.30 12.62
CA HIS A 33 -0.49 -1.30 13.41
C HIS A 33 -1.70 -1.19 12.50
N LYS A 34 -2.62 -2.17 12.59
CA LYS A 34 -3.78 -2.30 11.70
C LYS A 34 -4.64 -1.04 11.70
N LYS A 35 -4.95 -0.53 12.91
CA LYS A 35 -5.77 0.66 13.07
C LYS A 35 -5.16 1.90 12.42
N VAL A 36 -3.84 2.03 12.42
CA VAL A 36 -3.12 3.12 11.73
C VAL A 36 -3.33 3.06 10.21
N LEU A 37 -3.33 1.86 9.62
CA LEU A 37 -3.60 1.70 8.19
C LEU A 37 -5.08 1.94 7.85
N CYS A 38 -5.99 1.31 8.60
CA CYS A 38 -7.42 1.34 8.31
C CYS A 38 -8.04 2.73 8.53
N ASP A 39 -7.61 3.47 9.55
CA ASP A 39 -8.12 4.83 9.82
C ASP A 39 -7.65 5.82 8.74
N GLN A 40 -6.56 5.52 8.04
CA GLN A 40 -5.94 6.40 7.05
C GLN A 40 -6.24 6.03 5.59
N SER A 41 -6.76 4.82 5.34
CA SER A 41 -6.96 4.29 3.99
C SER A 41 -8.14 3.32 3.94
N GLU A 42 -9.12 3.65 3.10
CA GLU A 42 -10.27 2.77 2.84
C GLU A 42 -9.86 1.45 2.20
N PHE A 43 -8.76 1.44 1.44
CA PHE A 43 -8.21 0.23 0.83
C PHE A 43 -7.76 -0.78 1.89
N PHE A 44 -6.94 -0.33 2.85
CA PHE A 44 -6.50 -1.19 3.96
C PHE A 44 -7.65 -1.52 4.91
N ASN A 45 -8.60 -0.60 5.11
CA ASN A 45 -9.80 -0.87 5.89
C ASN A 45 -10.66 -1.98 5.25
N ALA A 46 -10.88 -1.92 3.93
CA ALA A 46 -11.61 -2.94 3.21
C ALA A 46 -10.88 -4.29 3.26
N TRP A 47 -9.56 -4.29 3.04
CA TRP A 47 -8.76 -5.51 3.10
C TRP A 47 -8.84 -6.18 4.47
N PHE A 48 -8.51 -5.46 5.54
CA PHE A 48 -8.35 -6.05 6.86
C PHE A 48 -9.64 -6.21 7.68
N ASN A 49 -10.71 -5.48 7.35
CA ASN A 49 -11.97 -5.52 8.11
C ASN A 49 -13.18 -6.04 7.31
N LYS A 50 -13.13 -6.14 5.97
CA LYS A 50 -14.29 -6.56 5.15
C LYS A 50 -14.22 -7.98 4.59
N GLY A 51 -13.32 -8.83 5.11
CA GLY A 51 -13.46 -10.29 5.01
C GLY A 51 -12.94 -10.95 3.72
N PHE A 52 -11.80 -10.52 3.19
CA PHE A 52 -11.04 -11.37 2.27
C PHE A 52 -10.46 -12.56 3.05
N GLU A 53 -10.37 -13.76 2.46
CA GLU A 53 -9.86 -14.96 3.17
C GLU A 53 -8.41 -14.75 3.66
N GLU A 54 -7.63 -13.95 2.95
CA GLU A 54 -6.28 -13.51 3.34
C GLU A 54 -6.26 -12.54 4.52
N ALA A 55 -7.38 -11.84 4.79
CA ALA A 55 -7.51 -10.94 5.93
C ALA A 55 -7.55 -11.69 7.27
N ALA A 56 -7.95 -12.97 7.26
CA ALA A 56 -7.99 -13.81 8.46
C ALA A 56 -6.59 -14.00 9.08
N ASN A 57 -5.55 -13.98 8.25
CA ASN A 57 -4.17 -14.12 8.71
C ASN A 57 -3.50 -12.78 9.06
N GLY A 58 -4.18 -11.65 8.80
CA GLY A 58 -3.60 -10.32 9.01
C GLY A 58 -2.40 -10.03 8.10
N GLU A 59 -2.35 -10.66 6.93
CA GLU A 59 -1.27 -10.49 5.95
C GLU A 59 -1.79 -9.93 4.62
N MET A 60 -0.95 -9.16 3.94
CA MET A 60 -1.23 -8.63 2.60
C MET A 60 0.01 -8.71 1.72
N CYS A 61 -0.16 -9.19 0.49
CA CYS A 61 0.92 -9.25 -0.50
C CYS A 61 0.74 -8.17 -1.56
N LEU A 62 1.78 -7.36 -1.78
CA LEU A 62 1.84 -6.26 -2.74
C LEU A 62 3.07 -6.44 -3.65
N PRO A 63 3.04 -7.42 -4.59
CA PRO A 63 4.23 -7.80 -5.36
C PRO A 63 4.69 -6.75 -6.37
N GLU A 64 3.77 -5.89 -6.84
CA GLU A 64 4.02 -4.85 -7.85
C GLU A 64 4.48 -3.51 -7.22
N ASP A 65 4.24 -3.34 -5.92
CA ASP A 65 4.58 -2.12 -5.21
C ASP A 65 6.06 -2.02 -4.85
N ASP A 66 6.55 -0.78 -4.83
CA ASP A 66 7.91 -0.50 -4.43
C ASP A 66 8.07 -0.48 -2.90
N PRO A 67 9.04 -1.22 -2.32
CA PRO A 67 9.21 -1.24 -0.88
C PRO A 67 9.61 0.11 -0.27
N ALA A 68 10.34 0.98 -0.98
CA ALA A 68 10.70 2.29 -0.44
C ALA A 68 9.48 3.21 -0.41
N THR A 69 8.69 3.24 -1.49
CA THR A 69 7.43 4.01 -1.52
C THR A 69 6.45 3.53 -0.43
N CYS A 70 6.35 2.23 -0.19
CA CYS A 70 5.52 1.71 0.91
C CYS A 70 6.05 2.14 2.29
N ALA A 71 7.37 2.21 2.48
CA ALA A 71 7.95 2.71 3.73
C ALA A 71 7.61 4.19 3.97
N ASP A 72 7.70 5.03 2.93
CA ASP A 72 7.32 6.44 3.00
C ASP A 72 5.82 6.62 3.32
N LEU A 73 4.97 5.76 2.74
CA LEU A 73 3.53 5.74 3.02
C LEU A 73 3.24 5.35 4.47
N ILE A 74 3.91 4.31 4.99
CA ILE A 74 3.77 3.90 6.39
C ILE A 74 4.22 5.03 7.32
N GLU A 75 5.35 5.67 7.02
CA GLU A 75 5.82 6.83 7.78
C GLU A 75 4.81 7.98 7.77
N TYR A 76 4.22 8.27 6.61
CA TYR A 76 3.16 9.27 6.50
C TYR A 76 1.92 8.91 7.34
N PHE A 77 1.54 7.65 7.41
CA PHE A 77 0.43 7.24 8.28
C PHE A 77 0.75 7.49 9.75
N TYR A 78 1.98 7.21 10.22
CA TYR A 78 2.39 7.51 11.60
C TYR A 78 2.60 8.99 11.90
N ARG A 79 3.17 9.77 10.98
CA ARG A 79 3.59 11.16 11.26
C ARG A 79 2.59 12.21 10.78
N GLY A 80 1.85 11.90 9.72
CA GLY A 80 0.99 12.86 9.01
C GLY A 80 1.75 13.76 8.06
N THR A 81 3.05 13.52 7.87
CA THR A 81 3.94 14.25 6.96
C THR A 81 4.77 13.24 6.20
N LEU A 82 4.90 13.43 4.89
CA LEU A 82 5.83 12.64 4.10
C LEU A 82 7.26 13.02 4.48
N PRO A 83 8.20 12.06 4.54
CA PRO A 83 9.62 12.41 4.59
C PRO A 83 9.91 13.31 3.39
N TYR A 84 10.58 14.44 3.61
CA TYR A 84 10.95 15.34 2.53
C TYR A 84 11.81 14.55 1.54
N ALA A 85 11.24 14.20 0.39
CA ALA A 85 11.99 13.57 -0.67
C ALA A 85 13.03 14.59 -1.12
N ASP A 86 14.31 14.30 -0.86
CA ASP A 86 15.37 14.90 -1.64
C ASP A 86 15.06 14.54 -3.10
N LYS A 87 14.74 15.56 -3.88
CA LYS A 87 14.29 15.58 -5.28
C LYS A 87 15.31 15.00 -6.28
N THR A 88 16.20 14.12 -5.83
CA THR A 88 17.29 13.55 -6.63
C THR A 88 16.94 12.16 -7.19
N THR A 89 15.78 11.58 -6.88
CA THR A 89 15.33 10.33 -7.54
C THR A 89 13.95 10.46 -8.17
N THR A 90 13.86 11.26 -9.23
CA THR A 90 13.01 10.88 -10.37
C THR A 90 13.58 9.57 -10.88
N ARG A 91 12.90 8.44 -10.62
CA ARG A 91 13.19 7.21 -11.37
C ARG A 91 13.07 7.60 -12.85
N PRO A 92 14.10 7.44 -13.68
CA PRO A 92 13.97 7.71 -15.09
C PRO A 92 12.82 6.82 -15.59
N ILE A 93 11.87 7.41 -16.30
CA ILE A 93 10.86 6.67 -17.05
C ILE A 93 11.62 5.87 -18.12
N LYS A 94 12.02 4.66 -17.74
CA LYS A 94 12.41 3.54 -18.58
C LYS A 94 11.44 2.47 -18.09
N ASP A 95 10.28 2.26 -18.68
CA ASP A 95 10.02 2.11 -20.11
C ASP A 95 8.57 2.50 -20.43
N LEU A 96 8.33 3.73 -20.90
CA LEU A 96 7.11 3.99 -21.68
C LEU A 96 7.50 3.85 -23.16
N PRO A 97 7.30 2.68 -23.81
CA PRO A 97 7.40 2.62 -25.25
C PRO A 97 6.27 3.49 -25.84
N THR A 98 6.66 4.67 -26.33
CA THR A 98 5.87 5.48 -27.24
C THR A 98 5.92 4.86 -28.61
N ASP A 99 5.26 3.71 -28.80
CA ASP A 99 5.01 3.17 -30.14
C ASP A 99 3.52 2.89 -30.26
N ILE A 100 2.83 3.92 -30.74
CA ILE A 100 1.52 3.79 -31.36
C ILE A 100 1.79 3.27 -32.77
N ASP A 101 1.77 1.95 -32.96
CA ASP A 101 1.35 1.35 -34.24
C ASP A 101 0.80 -0.06 -33.99
N GLY A 102 -0.27 -0.38 -34.70
CA GLY A 102 -1.23 -1.41 -34.31
C GLY A 102 -0.76 -2.84 -34.53
N GLN A 103 -1.29 -3.74 -33.71
CA GLN A 103 -1.74 -5.06 -34.16
C GLN A 103 -2.70 -5.66 -33.12
N ALA A 104 -3.96 -5.83 -33.51
CA ALA A 104 -4.92 -6.62 -32.76
C ALA A 104 -4.52 -8.11 -32.79
N HIS A 105 -4.41 -8.74 -31.62
CA HIS A 105 -4.45 -10.20 -31.50
C HIS A 105 -5.35 -10.60 -30.35
N GLY A 106 -6.32 -11.44 -30.68
CA GLY A 106 -7.53 -11.69 -29.91
C GLY A 106 -7.33 -12.53 -28.65
N CYS A 107 -8.23 -12.33 -27.70
CA CYS A 107 -8.49 -13.24 -26.60
C CYS A 107 -9.05 -14.55 -27.16
N ASN A 108 -8.25 -15.62 -27.18
CA ASN A 108 -8.76 -16.95 -27.47
C ASN A 108 -9.44 -17.53 -26.23
N HIS A 109 -10.72 -17.82 -26.40
CA HIS A 109 -11.49 -18.75 -25.59
C HIS A 109 -10.74 -20.08 -25.48
N ALA A 110 -10.49 -20.56 -24.26
CA ALA A 110 -10.20 -21.96 -24.00
C ALA A 110 -11.39 -22.54 -23.22
N SER A 111 -12.27 -23.22 -23.96
CA SER A 111 -13.24 -24.15 -23.40
C SER A 111 -12.51 -25.36 -22.79
N SER A 112 -13.08 -25.93 -21.73
CA SER A 112 -13.03 -27.37 -21.45
C SER A 112 -14.45 -27.86 -21.27
#